data_AF-A0A6V2IB48-F1
#
_entry.id   AF-A0A6V2IB48-F1
#
_cell.length_a   1.000
_cell.length_b   1.000
_cell.length_c   1.000
_cell.angle_alpha   90.00
_cell.angle_beta   90.00
_cell.angle_gamma   90.00
#
_symmetry.space_group_name_H-M   'P 1'
#
loop_
_entity.id
_entity.type
_entity.pdbx_description
1 polymer ?
#
loop_
_entity_poly.entity_id
_entity_poly.type
_entity_poly.pdbx_seq_one_letter_code
_entity_poly.pdbx_strand_id
1 'polypeptide(L)'
;VEVNLINDVSKKLSFSQPIFYDSQEGPLALATYQDDVQWAYFVYWAVSATFYAEERNITKESSNEMPLLNLFGPHHKPMMRNIIKAVGNYGDIYDRNTDDLGPRAGLNMLSIKNSSRLHAFPGIFDSLNIVNDFAF
;
A
#
# COMPACT_ATOMS: atom_id res chain seq x y z
N VAL A 1 -9.94 38.22 -9.80
CA VAL A 1 -10.44 37.11 -8.96
C VAL A 1 -9.29 36.13 -8.84
N GLU A 2 -8.58 36.15 -7.72
CA GLU A 2 -7.45 35.25 -7.47
C GLU A 2 -8.03 33.88 -7.12
N VAL A 3 -7.98 32.95 -8.07
CA VAL A 3 -8.37 31.56 -7.81
C VAL A 3 -7.33 31.00 -6.86
N ASN A 4 -7.72 30.71 -5.62
CA ASN A 4 -6.88 30.01 -4.65
C ASN A 4 -6.69 28.56 -5.12
N LEU A 5 -5.81 28.36 -6.10
CA LEU A 5 -5.55 27.10 -6.80
C LEU A 5 -5.30 25.93 -5.84
N ILE A 6 -4.67 26.19 -4.69
CA ILE A 6 -4.37 25.19 -3.66
C ILE A 6 -5.66 24.63 -3.03
N ASN A 7 -6.66 25.48 -2.78
CA ASN A 7 -7.94 25.06 -2.19
C ASN A 7 -8.85 24.35 -3.19
N ASP A 8 -8.64 24.58 -4.50
CA ASP A 8 -9.43 23.94 -5.56
C ASP A 8 -8.88 22.56 -5.93
N VAL A 9 -7.55 22.39 -5.82
CA VAL A 9 -6.89 21.09 -5.98
C VAL A 9 -7.22 20.17 -4.80
N SER A 10 -7.17 20.65 -3.56
CA SER A 10 -7.42 19.81 -2.38
C SER A 10 -8.85 19.25 -2.32
N LYS A 11 -9.84 19.98 -2.85
CA LYS A 11 -11.24 19.54 -2.96
C LYS A 11 -11.48 18.39 -3.94
N LYS A 12 -10.49 18.05 -4.76
CA LYS A 12 -10.58 16.96 -5.74
C LYS A 12 -9.72 15.76 -5.37
N LEU A 13 -9.12 15.77 -4.18
CA LEU A 13 -8.25 14.71 -3.70
C LEU A 13 -8.96 13.88 -2.62
N SER A 14 -8.73 12.58 -2.70
CA SER A 14 -9.04 11.59 -1.66
C SER A 14 -7.72 11.10 -1.07
N PHE A 15 -7.69 10.86 0.25
CA PHE A 15 -6.48 10.44 0.95
C PHE A 15 -6.64 9.05 1.54
N SER A 16 -5.60 8.23 1.44
CA SER A 16 -5.52 6.94 2.13
C SER A 16 -5.37 7.11 3.64
N GLN A 17 -5.42 6.01 4.38
CA GLN A 17 -4.84 5.99 5.72
C GLN A 17 -3.34 6.29 5.64
N PRO A 18 -2.73 6.90 6.67
CA PRO A 18 -1.29 7.13 6.70
C PRO A 18 -0.52 5.82 6.55
N ILE A 19 0.47 5.83 5.65
CA ILE A 19 1.32 4.67 5.33
C ILE A 19 2.74 4.83 5.88
N PHE A 20 3.09 6.03 6.33
CA PHE A 20 4.38 6.38 6.87
C PHE A 20 4.22 7.52 7.88
N TYR A 21 5.01 7.49 8.94
CA TYR A 21 5.05 8.52 9.96
C TYR A 21 6.46 9.08 10.02
N ASP A 22 6.60 10.34 9.64
CA ASP A 22 7.80 11.10 9.91
C ASP A 22 7.67 11.83 11.25
N SER A 23 8.78 11.91 11.98
CA SER A 23 8.91 12.70 13.20
C SER A 23 8.78 14.21 12.97
N GLN A 24 9.15 14.71 11.78
CA GLN A 24 9.14 16.15 11.46
C GLN A 24 7.88 16.56 10.69
N GLU A 25 7.51 15.81 9.66
CA GLU A 25 6.37 16.14 8.78
C GLU A 25 5.04 15.53 9.24
N GLY A 26 5.07 14.56 10.16
CA GLY A 26 3.89 13.89 10.68
C GLY A 26 3.40 12.73 9.78
N PRO A 27 2.10 12.37 9.84
CA PRO A 27 1.57 11.23 9.10
C PRO A 27 1.46 11.53 7.59
N LEU A 28 2.13 10.72 6.79
CA LEU A 28 2.08 10.79 5.33
C LEU A 28 1.11 9.75 4.77
N ALA A 29 0.19 10.21 3.91
CA ALA A 29 -0.82 9.41 3.24
C ALA A 29 -0.70 9.58 1.72
N LEU A 30 -1.27 8.63 0.97
CA LEU A 30 -1.35 8.72 -0.48
C LEU A 30 -2.53 9.61 -0.86
N ALA A 31 -2.31 10.52 -1.80
CA ALA A 31 -3.36 11.34 -2.38
C ALA A 31 -3.72 10.82 -3.78
N THR A 32 -5.00 10.58 -4.01
CA THR A 32 -5.56 10.19 -5.33
C THR A 32 -6.67 11.15 -5.71
N TYR A 33 -7.09 11.17 -6.98
CA TYR A 33 -8.27 11.94 -7.37
C TYR A 33 -9.54 11.32 -6.79
N GLN A 34 -10.45 12.16 -6.31
CA GLN A 34 -11.70 11.75 -5.69
C GLN A 34 -12.68 11.14 -6.70
N ASP A 35 -12.65 11.62 -7.95
CA ASP A 35 -13.55 11.17 -9.01
C ASP A 35 -13.11 9.86 -9.68
N ASP A 36 -11.92 9.33 -9.32
CA ASP A 36 -11.40 8.06 -9.84
C ASP A 36 -11.22 7.03 -8.73
N VAL A 37 -12.35 6.40 -8.38
CA VAL A 37 -12.42 5.38 -7.35
C VAL A 37 -11.61 4.13 -7.74
N GLN A 38 -11.57 3.77 -9.03
CA GLN A 38 -10.81 2.60 -9.48
C GLN A 38 -9.30 2.84 -9.30
N TRP A 39 -8.82 4.03 -9.61
CA TRP A 39 -7.44 4.42 -9.37
C TRP A 39 -7.10 4.42 -7.87
N ALA A 40 -7.98 4.94 -7.02
CA ALA A 40 -7.80 4.90 -5.57
C ALA A 40 -7.66 3.46 -5.05
N TYR A 41 -8.49 2.53 -5.54
CA TYR A 41 -8.37 1.11 -5.21
C TYR A 41 -7.07 0.49 -5.73
N PHE A 42 -6.64 0.83 -6.94
CA PHE A 42 -5.39 0.34 -7.49
C PHE A 42 -4.19 0.75 -6.63
N VAL A 43 -4.11 2.03 -6.26
CA VAL A 43 -3.06 2.57 -5.38
C VAL A 43 -3.11 1.90 -4.00
N TYR A 44 -4.30 1.73 -3.43
CA TYR A 44 -4.50 1.04 -2.16
C TYR A 44 -3.97 -0.41 -2.20
N TRP A 45 -4.33 -1.18 -3.23
CA TRP A 45 -3.86 -2.56 -3.38
C TRP A 45 -2.37 -2.64 -3.66
N ALA A 46 -1.81 -1.67 -4.37
CA ALA A 46 -0.39 -1.62 -4.65
C ALA A 46 0.45 -1.50 -3.37
N VAL A 47 0.04 -0.62 -2.45
CA VAL A 47 0.72 -0.45 -1.16
C VAL A 47 0.37 -1.58 -0.18
N SER A 48 -0.86 -2.09 -0.19
CA SER A 48 -1.23 -3.25 0.64
C SER A 48 -0.39 -4.48 0.30
N ALA A 49 -0.01 -4.66 -0.97
CA ALA A 49 0.85 -5.76 -1.40
C ALA A 49 2.24 -5.69 -0.74
N THR A 50 2.82 -4.50 -0.55
CA THR A 50 4.16 -4.36 0.04
C THR A 50 4.17 -4.72 1.53
N PHE A 51 3.10 -4.39 2.25
CA PHE A 51 2.91 -4.80 3.65
C PHE A 51 2.65 -6.30 3.79
N TYR A 52 1.82 -6.87 2.92
CA TYR A 52 1.56 -8.31 2.91
C TYR A 52 2.85 -9.11 2.64
N ALA A 53 3.65 -8.64 1.69
CA ALA A 53 4.93 -9.23 1.38
C ALA A 53 5.87 -9.18 2.59
N GLU A 54 5.94 -8.04 3.28
CA GLU A 54 6.75 -7.91 4.50
C GLU A 54 6.28 -8.87 5.61
N GLU A 55 4.97 -8.97 5.85
CA GLU A 55 4.39 -9.87 6.87
C GLU A 55 4.78 -11.34 6.65
N ARG A 56 4.90 -11.73 5.37
CA ARG A 56 5.27 -13.09 4.96
C ARG A 56 6.75 -13.26 4.62
N ASN A 57 7.57 -12.25 4.86
CA ASN A 57 8.99 -12.21 4.50
C ASN A 57 9.24 -12.51 3.01
N ILE A 58 8.32 -12.09 2.14
CA ILE A 58 8.46 -12.15 0.69
C ILE A 58 9.32 -10.96 0.26
N THR A 59 10.40 -11.22 -0.48
CA THR A 59 11.31 -10.21 -1.00
C THR A 59 11.17 -10.10 -2.53
N LYS A 60 12.00 -9.26 -3.15
CA LYS A 60 12.06 -9.12 -4.60
C LYS A 60 12.36 -10.45 -5.30
N GLU A 61 13.22 -11.26 -4.71
CA GLU A 61 13.66 -12.57 -5.22
C GLU A 61 12.56 -13.63 -5.09
N SER A 62 11.85 -13.65 -3.97
CA SER A 62 10.72 -14.56 -3.72
C SER A 62 9.36 -14.01 -4.16
N SER A 63 9.33 -12.95 -4.97
CA SER A 63 8.10 -12.31 -5.47
C SER A 63 7.08 -13.28 -6.12
N ASN A 64 7.54 -14.44 -6.61
CA ASN A 64 6.67 -15.49 -7.14
C ASN A 64 5.68 -16.08 -6.11
N GLU A 65 5.98 -15.99 -4.82
CA GLU A 65 5.12 -16.43 -3.72
C GLU A 65 3.91 -15.51 -3.50
N MET A 66 3.89 -14.32 -4.11
CA MET A 66 2.72 -13.45 -4.09
C MET A 66 1.53 -14.11 -4.80
N PRO A 67 0.32 -14.02 -4.23
CA PRO A 67 -0.88 -14.57 -4.84
C PRO A 67 -1.21 -13.85 -6.16
N LEU A 68 -1.83 -14.59 -7.08
CA LEU A 68 -2.43 -14.03 -8.29
C LEU A 68 -3.87 -13.66 -7.97
N LEU A 69 -4.25 -12.41 -8.18
CA LEU A 69 -5.59 -11.92 -7.86
C LEU A 69 -6.27 -11.31 -9.07
N ASN A 70 -7.54 -11.62 -9.28
CA ASN A 70 -8.30 -11.12 -10.43
C ASN A 70 -9.02 -9.78 -10.14
N LEU A 71 -8.44 -8.91 -9.31
CA LEU A 71 -9.08 -7.66 -8.83
C LEU A 71 -9.35 -6.64 -9.95
N PHE A 72 -8.47 -6.59 -10.96
CA PHE A 72 -8.55 -5.64 -12.08
C PHE A 72 -8.67 -6.37 -13.43
N GLY A 73 -9.30 -7.55 -13.40
CA GLY A 73 -9.47 -8.41 -14.58
C GLY A 73 -8.26 -9.28 -14.93
N PRO A 74 -8.40 -10.15 -15.95
CA PRO A 74 -7.50 -11.27 -16.19
C PRO A 74 -6.08 -10.85 -16.58
N HIS A 75 -5.92 -9.68 -17.22
CA HIS A 75 -4.62 -9.15 -17.61
C HIS A 75 -3.78 -8.66 -16.41
N HIS A 76 -4.42 -8.33 -15.29
CA HIS A 76 -3.76 -7.78 -14.10
C HIS A 76 -3.56 -8.80 -12.98
N LYS A 77 -3.82 -10.08 -13.23
CA LYS A 77 -3.57 -11.18 -12.28
C LYS A 77 -2.19 -11.15 -11.60
N PRO A 78 -1.08 -10.87 -12.30
CA PRO A 78 0.24 -10.84 -11.68
C PRO A 78 0.59 -9.48 -11.05
N MET A 79 -0.35 -8.53 -10.92
CA MET A 79 -0.09 -7.17 -10.43
C MET A 79 0.76 -7.15 -9.16
N MET A 80 0.37 -7.92 -8.14
CA MET A 80 1.05 -7.89 -6.84
C MET A 80 2.46 -8.46 -6.92
N ARG A 81 2.63 -9.58 -7.64
CA ARG A 81 3.95 -10.13 -7.95
C ARG A 81 4.82 -9.10 -8.66
N ASN A 82 4.27 -8.41 -9.66
CA ASN A 82 5.01 -7.41 -10.43
C ASN A 82 5.44 -6.22 -9.56
N ILE A 83 4.59 -5.78 -8.63
CA ILE A 83 4.94 -4.74 -7.66
C ILE A 83 6.13 -5.19 -6.81
N ILE A 84 6.05 -6.33 -6.14
CA ILE A 84 7.14 -6.81 -5.27
C ILE A 84 8.41 -7.06 -6.07
N LYS A 85 8.29 -7.61 -7.28
CA LYS A 85 9.43 -7.80 -8.18
C LYS A 85 10.09 -6.48 -8.61
N ALA A 86 9.34 -5.40 -8.70
CA ALA A 86 9.87 -4.08 -9.06
C ALA A 86 10.51 -3.39 -7.86
N VAL A 87 9.79 -3.30 -6.74
CA VAL A 87 10.14 -2.40 -5.64
C VAL A 87 10.55 -3.08 -4.34
N GLY A 88 10.28 -4.38 -4.16
CA GLY A 88 10.47 -5.08 -2.88
C GLY A 88 9.26 -4.97 -1.95
N ASN A 89 9.39 -5.52 -0.74
CA ASN A 89 8.40 -5.37 0.32
C ASN A 89 8.53 -4.00 1.02
N TYR A 90 7.66 -3.71 1.98
CA TYR A 90 7.70 -2.41 2.65
C TYR A 90 8.98 -2.16 3.46
N GLY A 91 9.58 -3.20 4.06
CA GLY A 91 10.90 -3.11 4.69
C GLY A 91 11.98 -2.70 3.69
N ASP A 92 12.03 -3.35 2.53
CA ASP A 92 12.97 -3.00 1.45
C ASP A 92 12.81 -1.55 0.98
N ILE A 93 11.55 -1.06 0.95
CA ILE A 93 11.24 0.33 0.58
C ILE A 93 11.66 1.30 1.68
N TYR A 94 11.46 0.95 2.94
CA TYR A 94 11.86 1.77 4.07
C TYR A 94 13.38 1.91 4.07
N ASP A 95 14.09 0.78 4.17
CA ASP A 95 15.54 0.73 4.37
C ASP A 95 16.30 1.51 3.28
N ARG A 96 15.87 1.46 2.02
CA ARG A 96 16.54 2.18 0.94
C ARG A 96 16.29 3.70 0.88
N ASN A 97 15.30 4.21 1.61
CA ASN A 97 14.84 5.60 1.50
C ASN A 97 14.96 6.38 2.82
N THR A 98 15.20 5.71 3.94
CA THR A 98 15.14 6.32 5.28
C THR A 98 16.44 6.21 6.05
N ASP A 99 17.57 5.98 5.37
CA ASP A 99 18.90 5.92 5.98
C ASP A 99 19.18 7.11 6.92
N ASP A 100 18.70 8.31 6.56
CA ASP A 100 18.87 9.54 7.35
C ASP A 100 17.93 9.63 8.57
N LEU A 101 16.85 8.85 8.60
CA LEU A 101 15.87 8.82 9.70
C LEU A 101 16.23 7.80 10.79
N GLY A 102 17.26 6.98 10.56
CA GLY A 102 17.72 5.94 11.47
C GLY A 102 16.87 4.67 11.43
N PRO A 103 17.12 3.71 12.35
CA PRO A 103 16.45 2.42 12.35
C PRO A 103 14.93 2.55 12.49
N ARG A 104 14.19 1.74 11.73
CA ARG A 104 12.73 1.70 11.78
C ARG A 104 12.23 1.46 13.20
N ALA A 105 11.40 2.38 13.69
CA ALA A 105 10.82 2.32 15.03
C ALA A 105 9.40 2.88 15.06
N GLY A 106 8.67 2.57 16.15
CA GLY A 106 7.37 3.16 16.45
C GLY A 106 6.29 2.85 15.41
N LEU A 107 5.61 3.89 14.91
CA LEU A 107 4.40 3.78 14.09
C LEU A 107 4.62 3.19 12.70
N ASN A 108 5.88 3.14 12.25
CA ASN A 108 6.23 2.52 10.99
C ASN A 108 6.41 1.00 11.12
N MET A 109 6.43 0.41 12.33
CA MET A 109 6.59 -1.03 12.52
C MET A 109 5.37 -1.82 12.05
N LEU A 110 5.60 -2.94 11.36
CA LEU A 110 4.52 -3.85 10.97
C LEU A 110 3.95 -4.54 12.23
N SER A 111 2.62 -4.57 12.36
CA SER A 111 1.95 -5.18 13.51
C SER A 111 1.95 -6.71 13.40
N ILE A 112 3.01 -7.36 13.90
CA ILE A 112 3.06 -8.82 14.00
C ILE A 112 2.27 -9.24 15.26
N LYS A 113 0.96 -9.48 15.09
CA LYS A 113 0.05 -10.12 16.06
C LYS A 113 -0.05 -9.45 17.44
N ASN A 114 -0.85 -8.37 17.57
CA ASN A 114 -1.39 -7.81 18.85
C ASN A 114 -0.74 -6.52 19.38
N SER A 115 -0.05 -5.75 18.55
CA SER A 115 0.33 -4.37 18.89
C SER A 115 0.30 -3.57 17.60
N SER A 116 -0.77 -2.79 17.41
CA SER A 116 -1.11 -1.99 16.23
C SER A 116 0.12 -1.20 15.69
N ARG A 117 0.21 -0.73 14.43
CA ARG A 117 -0.61 0.38 13.93
C ARG A 117 -0.57 0.61 12.39
N LEU A 118 0.22 -0.12 11.60
CA LEU A 118 0.02 -0.22 10.14
C LEU A 118 -0.75 -1.52 9.83
N HIS A 119 -2.02 -1.37 9.48
CA HIS A 119 -2.88 -2.49 9.13
C HIS A 119 -2.88 -2.67 7.60
N ALA A 120 -2.12 -3.63 7.09
CA ALA A 120 -2.66 -4.41 5.98
C ALA A 120 -3.85 -5.15 6.58
N PHE A 121 -5.07 -4.97 6.06
CA PHE A 121 -6.24 -5.66 6.60
C PHE A 121 -5.93 -7.17 6.68
N PRO A 122 -5.72 -7.73 7.90
CA PRO A 122 -5.33 -9.12 8.01
C PRO A 122 -6.52 -9.97 7.59
N GLY A 123 -6.29 -10.84 6.61
CA GLY A 123 -7.31 -11.74 6.07
C GLY A 123 -8.06 -11.25 4.83
N ILE A 124 -7.79 -10.06 4.28
CA ILE A 124 -8.40 -9.68 2.98
C ILE A 124 -7.85 -10.57 1.84
N PHE A 125 -6.56 -10.90 1.89
CA PHE A 125 -5.93 -11.78 0.91
C PHE A 125 -6.33 -13.24 1.08
N ASP A 126 -6.47 -13.69 2.33
CA ASP A 126 -6.90 -15.06 2.63
C ASP A 126 -8.39 -15.24 2.31
N SER A 127 -9.22 -14.19 2.46
CA SER A 127 -10.63 -14.19 2.04
C SER A 127 -10.80 -13.95 0.54
N LEU A 128 -9.94 -13.20 -0.15
CA LEU A 128 -10.00 -13.05 -1.63
C LEU A 128 -9.69 -14.35 -2.38
N ASN A 129 -8.90 -15.26 -1.79
CA ASN A 129 -8.76 -16.62 -2.33
C ASN A 129 -10.06 -17.44 -2.24
N ILE A 130 -10.97 -17.06 -1.34
CA ILE A 130 -12.31 -17.66 -1.19
C ILE A 130 -13.35 -16.94 -2.07
N VAL A 131 -13.15 -15.64 -2.34
CA VAL A 131 -14.10 -14.76 -3.06
C VAL A 131 -13.73 -14.61 -4.55
N ASN A 132 -13.29 -15.68 -5.21
CA ASN A 132 -13.18 -15.68 -6.68
C ASN A 132 -14.56 -15.58 -7.41
N ASP A 133 -15.67 -15.47 -6.67
CA ASP A 133 -17.05 -15.42 -7.20
C ASP A 133 -17.69 -14.03 -7.34
N PHE A 134 -17.05 -12.95 -6.87
CA PHE A 134 -17.56 -11.60 -7.09
C PHE A 134 -16.58 -10.77 -7.92
N ALA A 135 -16.66 -10.98 -9.23
CA ALA A 135 -16.24 -9.99 -10.20
C ALA A 135 -17.23 -8.80 -10.13
N PHE A 136 -16.71 -7.59 -9.97
CA PHE A 136 -17.45 -6.37 -10.30
C PHE A 136 -17.58 -6.22 -11.82
#